data_AF-A0A1M5IU42-F1
#
_entry.id   AF-A0A1M5IU42-F1
#
_cell.length_a   1.000
_cell.length_b   1.000
_cell.length_c   1.000
_cell.angle_alpha   90.00
_cell.angle_beta   90.00
_cell.angle_gamma   90.00
#
_symmetry.space_group_name_H-M   'P 1'
#
loop_
_entity.id
_entity.type
_entity.pdbx_description
1 polymer ?
#
loop_
_entity_poly.entity_id
_entity_poly.type
_entity_poly.pdbx_seq_one_letter_code
_entity_poly.pdbx_strand_id
1 'polypeptide(L)'
;MFDMSHLTELSAALEQSVIDKDVEKIQLLCEENDGFIRSIRPLSTPKDNERIKHFILIHQSAIQFIRDVHAEMQKQLYQTNKTRKSVNKYKGVKNAE
;
A
#
# COMPACT_ATOMS: atom_id res chain seq x y z
N MET A 1 22.79 -16.34 7.83
CA MET A 1 23.20 -14.94 8.09
C MET A 1 22.09 -14.06 7.55
N PHE A 2 21.64 -13.05 8.29
CA PHE A 2 20.61 -12.14 7.80
C PHE A 2 21.17 -11.33 6.62
N ASP A 3 20.46 -11.30 5.48
CA ASP A 3 20.96 -10.68 4.26
C ASP A 3 20.70 -9.16 4.28
N MET A 4 21.70 -8.42 4.76
CA MET A 4 21.64 -6.95 4.83
C MET A 4 21.70 -6.28 3.46
N SER A 5 22.28 -6.94 2.46
CA SER A 5 22.32 -6.42 1.09
C SER A 5 20.91 -6.47 0.50
N HIS A 6 20.25 -7.63 0.63
CA HIS A 6 18.86 -7.80 0.22
C HIS A 6 17.91 -6.82 0.92
N LEU A 7 18.09 -6.59 2.22
CA LEU A 7 17.31 -5.57 2.95
C LEU A 7 17.48 -4.17 2.36
N THR A 8 18.72 -3.81 1.99
CA THR A 8 19.04 -2.47 1.47
C THR A 8 18.42 -2.28 0.09
N GLU A 9 18.51 -3.28 -0.78
CA GLU A 9 17.89 -3.28 -2.11
C GLU A 9 16.37 -3.22 -2.03
N LEU A 10 15.77 -4.05 -1.17
CA LEU A 10 14.34 -4.05 -0.91
C LEU A 10 13.86 -2.69 -0.37
N SER A 11 14.62 -2.09 0.56
CA SER A 11 14.29 -0.77 1.11
C SER A 11 14.24 0.29 0.00
N ALA A 12 15.26 0.35 -0.84
CA ALA A 12 15.33 1.32 -1.94
C ALA A 12 14.24 1.10 -2.98
N ALA A 13 13.98 -0.16 -3.36
CA ALA A 13 12.92 -0.50 -4.31
C ALA A 13 11.53 -0.15 -3.77
N LEU A 14 11.28 -0.43 -2.49
CA LEU A 14 10.00 -0.12 -1.84
C LEU A 14 9.80 1.38 -1.68
N GLU A 15 10.82 2.12 -1.24
CA GLU A 15 10.79 3.58 -1.12
C GLU A 15 10.49 4.23 -2.47
N GLN A 16 11.19 3.82 -3.53
CA GLN A 16 10.96 4.33 -4.87
C GLN A 16 9.53 4.04 -5.35
N SER A 17 9.02 2.84 -5.09
CA SER A 17 7.65 2.46 -5.49
C SER A 17 6.58 3.28 -4.73
N VAL A 18 6.83 3.63 -3.47
CA VAL A 18 5.98 4.55 -2.69
C VAL A 18 5.99 5.96 -3.28
N ILE A 19 7.17 6.47 -3.68
CA ILE A 19 7.30 7.78 -4.33
C ILE A 19 6.56 7.80 -5.66
N ASP A 20 6.73 6.75 -6.46
CA ASP A 20 6.10 6.60 -7.78
C ASP A 20 4.60 6.29 -7.68
N LYS A 21 4.09 6.05 -6.47
CA LYS A 21 2.69 5.66 -6.19
C LYS A 21 2.26 4.38 -6.93
N ASP A 22 3.22 3.50 -7.20
CA ASP A 22 3.01 2.25 -7.91
C ASP A 22 2.48 1.18 -6.94
N VAL A 23 1.15 1.13 -6.82
CA VAL A 23 0.43 0.24 -5.90
C VAL A 23 0.72 -1.23 -6.18
N GLU A 24 0.75 -1.63 -7.45
CA GLU A 24 0.98 -3.03 -7.85
C GLU A 24 2.39 -3.47 -7.48
N LYS A 25 3.38 -2.62 -7.75
CA LYS A 25 4.77 -2.91 -7.41
C LYS A 25 5.01 -2.94 -5.91
N ILE A 26 4.36 -2.06 -5.13
CA ILE A 26 4.41 -2.11 -3.66
C ILE A 26 3.88 -3.45 -3.15
N GLN A 27 2.73 -3.91 -3.67
CA GLN A 27 2.14 -5.19 -3.28
C GLN A 27 3.06 -6.36 -3.63
N LEU A 28 3.54 -6.41 -4.88
CA LEU A 28 4.45 -7.46 -5.36
C LEU A 28 5.72 -7.56 -4.51
N LEU A 29 6.38 -6.42 -4.24
CA LEU A 29 7.58 -6.38 -3.41
C LEU A 29 7.32 -6.91 -2.00
N CYS A 30 6.17 -6.58 -1.39
CA CYS A 30 5.81 -7.07 -0.07
C CYS A 30 5.47 -8.56 -0.07
N GLU A 31 4.79 -9.06 -1.11
CA GLU A 31 4.41 -10.47 -1.23
C GLU A 31 5.62 -11.37 -1.47
N GLU A 32 6.48 -11.02 -2.43
CA GLU A 32 7.68 -11.79 -2.76
C GLU A 32 8.66 -11.86 -1.58
N ASN A 33 8.64 -10.85 -0.70
CA ASN A 33 9.57 -10.74 0.42
C ASN A 33 8.91 -10.96 1.79
N ASP A 34 7.64 -11.39 1.88
CA ASP A 34 6.91 -11.52 3.15
C ASP A 34 7.68 -12.42 4.15
N GLY A 35 8.19 -13.56 3.68
CA GLY A 35 9.00 -14.46 4.51
C GLY A 35 10.27 -13.81 5.04
N PHE A 36 10.95 -13.01 4.21
CA PHE A 36 12.14 -12.27 4.60
C PHE A 36 11.80 -11.16 5.62
N ILE A 37 10.75 -10.38 5.35
CA ILE A 37 10.28 -9.30 6.22
C ILE A 37 9.92 -9.83 7.61
N ARG A 38 9.21 -10.96 7.68
CA ARG A 38 8.85 -11.61 8.95
C ARG A 38 10.04 -12.20 9.70
N SER A 39 11.14 -12.49 8.99
CA SER A 39 12.36 -13.01 9.59
C SER A 39 13.22 -11.94 10.26
N ILE A 40 12.93 -10.65 10.03
CA ILE A 40 13.68 -9.51 10.59
C ILE A 40 13.63 -9.57 12.12
N ARG A 41 14.81 -9.56 12.74
CA ARG A 41 14.99 -9.52 14.19
C ARG A 41 16.09 -8.52 14.54
N PRO A 42 16.08 -7.94 15.75
CA PRO A 42 17.18 -7.13 16.23
C PRO A 42 18.51 -7.90 16.13
N LEU A 43 19.52 -7.26 15.55
CA LEU A 43 20.87 -7.79 15.43
C LEU A 43 21.75 -7.23 16.56
N SER A 44 22.88 -7.89 16.83
CA SER A 44 23.84 -7.43 17.82
C SER A 44 24.58 -6.16 17.39
N THR A 45 24.64 -5.89 16.09
CA THR A 45 25.35 -4.74 15.52
C THR A 45 24.45 -3.50 15.46
N PRO A 46 24.79 -2.38 16.14
CA PRO A 46 23.97 -1.16 16.11
C PRO A 46 23.77 -0.59 14.70
N LYS A 47 24.80 -0.64 13.85
CA LYS A 47 24.75 -0.13 12.47
C LYS A 47 23.73 -0.88 11.60
N ASP A 48 23.64 -2.20 11.76
CA ASP A 48 22.67 -3.00 11.00
C ASP A 48 21.25 -2.78 11.51
N ASN A 49 21.09 -2.54 12.82
CA ASN A 49 19.80 -2.17 13.40
C ASN A 49 19.27 -0.83 12.87
N GLU A 50 20.13 0.16 12.59
CA GLU A 50 19.70 1.41 11.98
C GLU A 50 19.12 1.20 10.57
N ARG A 51 19.71 0.30 9.78
CA ARG A 51 19.17 -0.07 8.46
C ARG A 51 17.83 -0.80 8.58
N ILE A 52 17.70 -1.70 9.55
CA ILE A 52 16.43 -2.37 9.86
C ILE A 52 15.35 -1.35 10.26
N LYS A 53 15.68 -0.39 11.14
CA LYS A 53 14.76 0.68 11.52
C LYS A 53 14.31 1.51 10.32
N HIS A 54 15.26 1.86 9.44
CA HIS A 54 14.95 2.60 8.23
C HIS A 54 13.96 1.84 7.33
N PHE A 55 14.21 0.54 7.08
CA PHE A 55 13.27 -0.31 6.36
C PHE A 55 11.88 -0.35 7.02
N ILE A 56 11.81 -0.48 8.35
CA ILE A 56 10.53 -0.50 9.09
C ILE A 56 9.73 0.78 8.83
N LEU A 57 10.37 1.95 8.83
CA LEU A 57 9.70 3.22 8.56
C LEU A 57 9.15 3.29 7.13
N ILE A 58 9.93 2.87 6.14
CA ILE A 58 9.50 2.81 4.74
C ILE A 58 8.31 1.86 4.60
N HIS A 59 8.41 0.67 5.19
CA HIS A 59 7.35 -0.34 5.14
C HIS A 59 6.05 0.15 5.79
N GLN A 60 6.14 0.86 6.92
CA GLN A 60 4.97 1.51 7.55
C GLN A 60 4.35 2.58 6.66
N SER A 61 5.18 3.40 5.98
CA SER A 61 4.71 4.39 5.02
C SER A 61 3.97 3.74 3.85
N ALA A 62 4.50 2.65 3.30
CA ALA A 62 3.86 1.87 2.24
C ALA A 62 2.50 1.31 2.69
N ILE A 63 2.41 0.75 3.90
CA ILE A 63 1.13 0.26 4.47
C ILE A 63 0.12 1.39 4.57
N GLN A 64 0.53 2.56 5.06
CA GLN A 64 -0.37 3.71 5.19
C GLN A 64 -0.86 4.17 3.82
N PHE A 65 0.03 4.28 2.84
CA PHE A 65 -0.33 4.64 1.47
C PHE A 65 -1.38 3.69 0.87
N ILE A 66 -1.19 2.37 1.00
CA ILE A 66 -2.15 1.38 0.48
C ILE A 66 -3.51 1.50 1.17
N ARG A 67 -3.53 1.77 2.49
CA ARG A 67 -4.78 2.01 3.23
C ARG A 67 -5.51 3.25 2.72
N ASP A 68 -4.79 4.33 2.46
CA ASP A 68 -5.35 5.58 1.96
C ASP A 68 -5.92 5.40 0.54
N VAL A 69 -5.20 4.69 -0.34
CA VAL A 69 -5.69 4.32 -1.68
C VAL A 69 -6.98 3.52 -1.58
N HIS A 70 -7.01 2.50 -0.70
CA HIS A 70 -8.21 1.69 -0.51
C HIS A 70 -9.39 2.52 0.01
N ALA A 71 -9.17 3.42 0.96
CA ALA A 71 -10.22 4.32 1.46
C ALA A 71 -10.77 5.25 0.37
N GLU A 72 -9.90 5.80 -0.48
CA GLU A 72 -10.32 6.64 -1.61
C GLU A 72 -11.09 5.84 -2.66
N MET A 73 -10.65 4.62 -2.99
CA MET A 73 -11.39 3.73 -3.90
C MET A 73 -12.79 3.41 -3.36
N GLN A 74 -12.92 3.11 -2.05
CA GLN A 74 -14.22 2.88 -1.43
C GLN A 74 -15.15 4.10 -1.52
N LYS A 75 -14.60 5.29 -1.29
CA LYS A 75 -15.34 6.56 -1.41
C LYS A 75 -15.84 6.78 -2.84
N GLN A 76 -14.99 6.54 -3.83
CA GLN A 76 -15.37 6.65 -5.25
C GLN A 76 -16.48 5.67 -5.62
N LEU A 77 -16.36 4.39 -5.20
CA LEU A 77 -17.41 3.38 -5.41
C LEU A 77 -18.75 3.80 -4.79
N TYR A 78 -18.72 4.34 -3.56
CA TYR A 78 -19.92 4.86 -2.92
C TYR A 78 -20.55 6.03 -3.69
N GLN A 79 -19.74 6.98 -4.15
CA GLN A 79 -20.20 8.10 -4.97
C GLN A 79 -20.81 7.62 -6.30
N THR A 80 -20.14 6.72 -7.01
CA THR A 80 -20.67 6.14 -8.26
C THR A 80 -22.00 5.42 -8.04
N ASN A 81 -22.13 4.66 -6.95
CA ASN A 81 -23.37 3.97 -6.58
C ASN A 81 -24.50 4.96 -6.21
N LYS A 82 -24.18 6.03 -5.47
CA LYS A 82 -25.15 7.09 -5.14
C LYS A 82 -25.64 7.81 -6.39
N THR A 83 -24.74 8.16 -7.30
CA THR A 83 -25.07 8.78 -8.59
C THR A 83 -25.93 7.85 -9.45
N ARG A 84 -25.58 6.56 -9.54
CA ARG A 84 -26.39 5.56 -10.25
C ARG A 84 -27.81 5.43 -9.68
N LYS A 85 -27.97 5.40 -8.35
CA LYS A 85 -29.30 5.39 -7.71
C LYS A 85 -30.09 6.68 -7.98
N SER A 86 -29.43 7.84 -8.01
CA SER A 86 -30.05 9.13 -8.35
C SER A 86 -30.54 9.16 -9.81
N VAL A 87 -29.72 8.69 -10.75
CA VAL A 87 -30.08 8.60 -12.18
C VAL A 87 -31.22 7.59 -12.39
N ASN A 88 -31.25 6.47 -11.66
CA ASN A 88 -32.34 5.50 -11.76
C ASN A 88 -33.67 6.05 -11.23
N LYS A 89 -33.64 6.92 -10.20
CA LYS A 89 -34.83 7.68 -9.77
C LYS A 89 -35.34 8.63 -10.85
N TYR A 90 -34.44 9.32 -11.55
CA TYR A 90 -34.81 10.22 -12.65
C TYR A 90 -35.37 9.49 -13.89
N LYS A 91 -34.87 8.29 -14.21
CA LYS A 91 -35.42 7.46 -15.31
C LYS A 91 -36.74 6.76 -14.96
N GLY A 92 -37.07 6.65 -13.66
CA GLY A 92 -38.35 6.12 -13.17
C GLY A 92 -39.50 7.13 -13.20
N VAL A 93 -39.24 8.41 -13.47
CA VAL A 93 -40.29 9.41 -13.75
C VAL A 93 -40.65 9.33 -15.24
N LYS A 94 -41.22 8.19 -15.63
CA LYS A 94 -42.03 8.09 -16.85
C LYS A 94 -43.49 8.16 -16.40
N ASN A 95 -44.14 9.26 -16.75
CA ASN A 95 -45.58 9.50 -16.73
C ASN A 95 -46.20 9.72 -15.34
N ALA A 96 -46.13 10.95 -14.87
CA ALA A 96 -47.22 11.54 -14.10
C ALA A 96 -47.86 12.61 -14.99
N GLU A 97 -48.77 12.17 -15.85
CA GLU A 97 -49.87 13.01 -16.37
C GLU A 97 -51.05 12.90 -15.41
#